data_AF-A0A957QDS7-F1
#
_entry.id   AF-A0A957QDS7-F1
#
_cell.length_a   1.000
_cell.length_b   1.000
_cell.length_c   1.000
_cell.angle_alpha   90.00
_cell.angle_beta   90.00
_cell.angle_gamma   90.00
#
_symmetry.space_group_name_H-M   'P 1'
#
loop_
_entity.id
_entity.type
_entity.pdbx_description
1 polymer ?
#
loop_
_entity_poly.entity_id
_entity_poly.type
_entity_poly.pdbx_seq_one_letter_code
_entity_poly.pdbx_strand_id
1 'polypeptide(L)'
;ERRARDKNPGQTLDDDANCFRGWERAGKVVHDVLGRYIPVISTEGGPVVGWGDDLRYPKVIPSQQAEWQVDMVRFMQEKAPAWYFSCCTWLLASRPLGDWSPTWDQMSWYTDAWNERFGLAGRLPVVQALKDLPPRVRPELRRGSATLTLIVQRATRNEPIVGLNVEIEATAAGDAAPQRFTEVTDAQGRLTLDRLPAAAYRLLIFGVEVGQVTLGQDDRKTLTLRPQVGRRSRVLGRIVDGNGAPQADLPVILQQASPLRLLAETRTDGDGRYVFDALPAAKLRLRVAPGTSQSTEQRNIAVDGWADATVDLSVPSAAVQQYAVTTKRLLSPAETGNDNIIFGRVLDEQGNALDGVTVRLRWTGAAPDTNFPTVKSGQDQFKPRGYFQFIHTPGVFMVDVVDPDYQSQTADNLITADMPNRPRPIAYEVIFQRKSSAPVTNQSSVRGRIVGAPSTASVTLSGAGVTPKLARLAADGSFRFGDLPAGVYQLGLDGVGIVAADITLDGIGSTVIEFPMLGQI
;
A
#
# COMPACT_ATOMS: atom_id res chain seq x y z
N GLU A 1 57.92 -33.32 -10.25
CA GLU A 1 57.53 -32.91 -11.62
C GLU A 1 56.12 -32.32 -11.70
N ARG A 2 55.05 -33.10 -11.47
CA ARG A 2 53.65 -32.59 -11.49
C ARG A 2 53.42 -31.34 -10.62
N ARG A 3 53.85 -31.35 -9.35
CA ARG A 3 53.78 -30.19 -8.45
C ARG A 3 54.50 -28.94 -8.95
N ALA A 4 55.57 -29.11 -9.74
CA ALA A 4 56.32 -27.98 -10.27
C ALA A 4 55.64 -27.39 -11.51
N ARG A 5 55.00 -28.25 -12.32
CA ARG A 5 54.25 -27.88 -13.51
C ARG A 5 52.90 -27.23 -13.18
N ASP A 6 52.20 -27.77 -12.19
CA ASP A 6 50.83 -27.36 -11.86
C ASP A 6 50.81 -26.18 -10.85
N LYS A 7 51.95 -25.50 -10.62
CA LYS A 7 51.99 -24.27 -9.80
C LYS A 7 51.23 -23.16 -10.52
N ASN A 8 50.32 -22.49 -9.82
CA ASN A 8 49.54 -21.39 -10.37
C ASN A 8 49.77 -20.08 -9.60
N PRO A 9 50.99 -19.50 -9.64
CA PRO A 9 51.24 -18.22 -9.00
C PRO A 9 50.37 -17.12 -9.64
N GLY A 10 49.68 -16.34 -8.81
CA GLY A 10 48.84 -15.22 -9.26
C GLY A 10 47.36 -15.54 -9.47
N GLN A 11 46.92 -16.78 -9.25
CA GLN A 11 45.47 -17.09 -9.23
C GLN A 11 44.76 -16.29 -8.13
N THR A 12 43.59 -15.77 -8.48
CA THR A 12 42.67 -15.11 -7.57
C THR A 12 41.64 -16.10 -7.02
N LEU A 13 40.87 -15.68 -6.02
CA LEU A 13 39.74 -16.46 -5.51
C LEU A 13 38.65 -16.71 -6.57
N ASP A 14 38.59 -15.88 -7.61
CA ASP A 14 37.65 -16.07 -8.72
C ASP A 14 38.16 -17.13 -9.70
N ASP A 15 39.47 -17.37 -9.76
CA ASP A 15 40.09 -18.39 -10.61
C ASP A 15 40.14 -19.77 -9.93
N ASP A 16 40.36 -19.80 -8.61
CA ASP A 16 40.43 -21.01 -7.81
C ASP A 16 40.02 -20.75 -6.35
N ALA A 17 38.78 -21.11 -6.01
CA ALA A 17 38.23 -20.94 -4.67
C ALA A 17 38.50 -22.14 -3.74
N ASN A 18 39.34 -23.11 -4.14
CA ASN A 18 39.59 -24.33 -3.36
C ASN A 18 40.55 -24.06 -2.20
N CYS A 19 40.04 -23.50 -1.10
CA CYS A 19 40.73 -23.35 0.18
C CYS A 19 39.79 -22.77 1.24
N PHE A 20 40.29 -22.54 2.45
CA PHE A 20 39.51 -21.92 3.54
C PHE A 20 38.78 -20.63 3.12
N ARG A 21 39.35 -19.79 2.25
CA ARG A 21 38.72 -18.52 1.81
C ARG A 21 37.66 -18.67 0.72
N GLY A 22 37.30 -19.89 0.30
CA GLY A 22 36.29 -20.11 -0.73
C GLY A 22 34.90 -19.52 -0.39
N TRP A 23 34.60 -19.33 0.89
CA TRP A 23 33.38 -18.65 1.35
C TRP A 23 33.27 -17.20 0.83
N GLU A 24 34.38 -16.52 0.52
CA GLU A 24 34.35 -15.16 -0.04
C GLU A 24 33.71 -15.13 -1.42
N ARG A 25 34.04 -16.11 -2.27
CA ARG A 25 33.44 -16.26 -3.59
C ARG A 25 31.94 -16.56 -3.47
N ALA A 26 31.57 -17.45 -2.57
CA ALA A 26 30.16 -17.76 -2.29
C ALA A 26 29.39 -16.51 -1.82
N GLY A 27 29.98 -15.75 -0.88
CA GLY A 27 29.40 -14.49 -0.40
C GLY A 27 29.24 -13.45 -1.52
N LYS A 28 30.24 -13.31 -2.40
CA LYS A 28 30.17 -12.42 -3.55
C LYS A 28 29.02 -12.78 -4.48
N VAL A 29 28.85 -14.06 -4.81
CA VAL A 29 27.72 -14.54 -5.65
C VAL A 29 26.38 -14.19 -5.00
N VAL A 30 26.22 -14.42 -3.69
CA VAL A 30 25.00 -14.05 -2.97
C VAL A 30 24.74 -12.55 -3.06
N HIS A 31 25.76 -11.72 -2.82
CA HIS A 31 25.62 -10.27 -2.86
C HIS A 31 25.29 -9.76 -4.27
N ASP A 32 25.96 -10.28 -5.30
CA ASP A 32 25.71 -9.88 -6.69
C ASP A 32 24.27 -10.19 -7.13
N VAL A 33 23.67 -11.26 -6.60
CA VAL A 33 22.29 -11.68 -6.91
C VAL A 33 21.25 -10.95 -6.05
N LEU A 34 21.50 -10.78 -4.75
CA LEU A 34 20.50 -10.28 -3.79
C LEU A 34 20.68 -8.80 -3.41
N GLY A 35 21.79 -8.17 -3.80
CA GLY A 35 22.17 -6.83 -3.36
C GLY A 35 22.56 -6.74 -1.87
N ARG A 36 22.71 -7.88 -1.18
CA ARG A 36 23.11 -7.98 0.23
C ARG A 36 23.70 -9.35 0.56
N TYR A 37 24.55 -9.41 1.59
CA TYR A 37 25.00 -10.67 2.17
C TYR A 37 23.91 -11.30 3.05
N ILE A 38 23.88 -12.63 3.14
CA ILE A 38 23.08 -13.38 4.13
C ILE A 38 24.02 -14.03 5.14
N PRO A 39 23.55 -14.32 6.38
CA PRO A 39 24.34 -15.07 7.34
C PRO A 39 24.69 -16.46 6.80
N VAL A 40 25.98 -16.82 6.84
CA VAL A 40 26.51 -18.11 6.35
C VAL A 40 27.20 -18.86 7.48
N ILE A 41 26.96 -20.17 7.52
CA ILE A 41 27.72 -21.12 8.32
C ILE A 41 28.39 -22.10 7.34
N SER A 42 29.72 -22.20 7.39
CA SER A 42 30.42 -23.28 6.70
C SER A 42 30.35 -24.54 7.54
N THR A 43 29.83 -25.62 6.97
CA THR A 43 29.97 -26.98 7.52
C THR A 43 31.28 -27.57 7.02
N GLU A 44 31.82 -28.57 7.73
CA GLU A 44 32.92 -29.39 7.21
C GLU A 44 34.23 -28.62 6.91
N GLY A 45 34.53 -27.58 7.70
CA GLY A 45 35.68 -26.71 7.48
C GLY A 45 37.00 -27.25 8.03
N GLY A 46 38.08 -27.00 7.32
CA GLY A 46 39.44 -27.14 7.84
C GLY A 46 40.19 -28.37 7.34
N PRO A 47 41.49 -28.46 7.65
CA PRO A 47 42.36 -29.45 7.06
C PRO A 47 42.24 -30.81 7.74
N VAL A 48 42.40 -31.87 6.94
CA VAL A 48 42.34 -33.26 7.38
C VAL A 48 43.71 -33.92 7.15
N VAL A 49 44.24 -34.58 8.18
CA VAL A 49 45.54 -35.28 8.07
C VAL A 49 45.47 -36.36 6.98
N GLY A 50 46.49 -36.41 6.14
CA GLY A 50 46.60 -37.37 5.05
C GLY A 50 45.88 -36.98 3.75
N TRP A 51 45.01 -35.97 3.77
CA TRP A 51 44.41 -35.42 2.55
C TRP A 51 45.46 -34.71 1.70
N GLY A 52 45.24 -34.74 0.39
CA GLY A 52 46.12 -34.16 -0.63
C GLY A 52 45.37 -34.05 -1.95
N ASP A 53 44.10 -33.63 -1.86
CA ASP A 53 43.19 -33.51 -3.01
C ASP A 53 43.74 -32.51 -4.03
N ASP A 54 44.38 -31.47 -3.51
CA ASP A 54 45.26 -30.62 -4.30
C ASP A 54 46.67 -31.22 -4.41
N LEU A 55 46.91 -31.89 -5.53
CA LEU A 55 48.18 -32.56 -5.81
C LEU A 55 49.35 -31.59 -6.01
N ARG A 56 49.12 -30.27 -6.05
CA ARG A 56 50.17 -29.22 -6.06
C ARG A 56 50.93 -29.20 -4.72
N TYR A 57 50.29 -29.61 -3.64
CA TYR A 57 50.83 -29.57 -2.28
C TYR A 57 51.14 -30.98 -1.74
N PRO A 58 52.04 -31.10 -0.73
CA PRO A 58 52.18 -32.35 0.01
C PRO A 58 50.90 -32.67 0.78
N LYS A 59 50.73 -33.96 1.12
CA LYS A 59 49.64 -34.37 2.00
C LYS A 59 49.78 -33.70 3.37
N VAL A 60 48.66 -33.29 3.95
CA VAL A 60 48.63 -32.62 5.24
C VAL A 60 49.17 -33.54 6.33
N ILE A 61 50.10 -33.04 7.15
CA ILE A 61 50.64 -33.73 8.33
C ILE A 61 50.04 -33.17 9.63
N PRO A 62 50.12 -33.88 10.77
CA PRO A 62 49.48 -33.45 12.01
C PRO A 62 49.84 -32.05 12.51
N SER A 63 51.11 -31.64 12.42
CA SER A 63 51.54 -30.30 12.84
C SER A 63 50.97 -29.20 11.94
N GLN A 64 50.97 -29.42 10.63
CA GLN A 64 50.41 -28.50 9.64
C GLN A 64 48.89 -28.36 9.79
N GLN A 65 48.20 -29.47 10.06
CA GLN A 65 46.77 -29.46 10.37
C GLN A 65 46.46 -28.59 11.59
N ALA A 66 47.24 -28.72 12.66
CA ALA A 66 47.08 -27.92 13.87
C ALA A 66 47.32 -26.42 13.62
N GLU A 67 48.40 -26.07 12.92
CA GLU A 67 48.74 -24.68 12.57
C GLU A 67 47.62 -24.01 11.78
N TRP A 68 47.21 -24.62 10.66
CA TRP A 68 46.16 -24.07 9.81
C TRP A 68 44.82 -23.97 10.52
N GLN A 69 44.46 -24.94 11.37
CA GLN A 69 43.22 -24.87 12.14
C GLN A 69 43.23 -23.73 13.16
N VAL A 70 44.36 -23.46 13.81
CA VAL A 70 44.52 -22.31 14.71
C VAL A 70 44.38 -20.99 13.95
N ASP A 71 44.98 -20.89 12.76
CA ASP A 71 44.87 -19.70 11.92
C ASP A 71 43.45 -19.44 11.45
N MET A 72 42.70 -20.50 11.09
CA MET A 72 41.28 -20.40 10.78
C MET A 72 40.48 -19.86 11.97
N VAL A 73 40.74 -20.36 13.19
CA VAL A 73 40.03 -19.88 14.39
C VAL A 73 40.40 -18.43 14.70
N ARG A 74 41.67 -18.03 14.58
CA ARG A 74 42.10 -16.64 14.74
C ARG A 74 41.44 -15.71 13.72
N PHE A 75 41.35 -16.15 12.47
CA PHE A 75 40.61 -15.43 11.44
C PHE A 75 39.14 -15.22 11.86
N MET A 76 38.47 -16.26 12.34
CA MET A 76 37.08 -16.15 12.82
C MET A 76 36.95 -15.22 14.04
N GLN A 77 37.95 -15.19 14.92
CA GLN A 77 37.95 -14.32 16.11
C GLN A 77 38.17 -12.83 15.78
N GLU A 78 38.88 -12.52 14.68
CA GLU A 78 39.42 -11.17 14.47
C GLU A 78 39.04 -10.51 13.15
N LYS A 79 38.84 -11.29 12.09
CA LYS A 79 38.79 -10.80 10.70
C LYS A 79 37.55 -11.22 9.93
N ALA A 80 36.83 -12.25 10.38
CA ALA A 80 35.63 -12.69 9.69
C ALA A 80 34.62 -11.54 9.60
N PRO A 81 33.95 -11.34 8.44
CA PRO A 81 32.88 -10.36 8.34
C PRO A 81 31.65 -10.85 9.10
N ALA A 82 30.79 -9.94 9.56
CA ALA A 82 29.63 -10.26 10.39
C ALA A 82 28.68 -11.30 9.76
N TRP A 83 28.58 -11.32 8.43
CA TRP A 83 27.75 -12.28 7.71
C TRP A 83 28.36 -13.69 7.66
N TYR A 84 29.68 -13.84 7.81
CA TYR A 84 30.30 -15.16 7.95
C TYR A 84 30.28 -15.56 9.43
N PHE A 85 29.16 -16.17 9.82
CA PHE A 85 28.79 -16.34 11.22
C PHE A 85 29.65 -17.38 11.93
N SER A 86 29.85 -18.54 11.29
CA SER A 86 30.59 -19.66 11.90
C SER A 86 31.26 -20.54 10.84
N CYS A 87 32.34 -21.20 11.26
CA CYS A 87 32.99 -22.27 10.53
C CYS A 87 33.03 -23.50 11.44
N CYS A 88 32.18 -24.48 11.15
CA CYS A 88 32.15 -25.75 11.86
C CYS A 88 33.31 -26.59 11.34
N THR A 89 34.24 -26.93 12.23
CA THR A 89 35.42 -27.70 11.83
C THR A 89 35.04 -29.13 11.43
N TRP A 90 35.91 -29.76 10.64
CA TRP A 90 35.85 -31.19 10.37
C TRP A 90 35.95 -32.01 11.68
N LEU A 91 35.82 -33.32 11.56
CA LEU A 91 35.52 -34.27 12.64
C LEU A 91 36.41 -34.15 13.88
N LEU A 92 35.77 -33.96 15.04
CA LEU A 92 36.42 -34.00 16.35
C LEU A 92 36.82 -35.43 16.72
N ALA A 93 35.91 -36.39 16.59
CA ALA A 93 36.07 -37.78 17.00
C ALA A 93 35.06 -38.66 16.23
N SER A 94 35.42 -39.92 15.97
CA SER A 94 34.53 -40.94 15.41
C SER A 94 34.50 -42.15 16.35
N ARG A 95 35.62 -42.86 16.49
CA ARG A 95 35.76 -44.03 17.38
C ARG A 95 35.41 -43.77 18.85
N PRO A 96 35.88 -42.67 19.48
CA PRO A 96 35.47 -42.34 20.85
C PRO A 96 33.97 -42.03 21.01
N LEU A 97 33.26 -41.75 19.91
CA LEU A 97 31.82 -41.44 19.89
C LEU A 97 30.97 -42.63 19.41
N GLY A 98 31.57 -43.82 19.27
CA GLY A 98 30.85 -45.06 18.95
C GLY A 98 30.74 -45.40 17.46
N ASP A 99 31.41 -44.65 16.59
CA ASP A 99 31.52 -44.98 15.16
C ASP A 99 32.87 -45.64 14.86
N TRP A 100 32.83 -46.88 14.37
CA TRP A 100 34.01 -47.72 14.17
C TRP A 100 34.50 -47.73 12.73
N SER A 101 34.01 -46.81 11.88
CA SER A 101 34.48 -46.63 10.52
C SER A 101 35.96 -46.22 10.48
N PRO A 102 36.86 -47.04 9.89
CA PRO A 102 38.27 -46.67 9.77
C PRO A 102 38.47 -45.39 8.97
N THR A 103 37.58 -45.12 8.01
CA THR A 103 37.60 -43.92 7.17
C THR A 103 37.34 -42.65 7.98
N TRP A 104 36.43 -42.67 8.95
CA TRP A 104 36.12 -41.51 9.78
C TRP A 104 37.10 -41.35 10.94
N ASP A 105 37.58 -42.47 11.50
CA ASP A 105 38.58 -42.47 12.57
C ASP A 105 39.89 -41.81 12.11
N GLN A 106 40.39 -42.13 10.90
CA GLN A 106 41.62 -41.49 10.38
C GLN A 106 41.48 -39.98 10.10
N MET A 107 40.25 -39.46 9.97
CA MET A 107 39.99 -38.04 9.71
C MET A 107 39.71 -37.24 10.99
N SER A 108 39.59 -37.91 12.13
CA SER A 108 39.20 -37.33 13.40
C SER A 108 40.39 -36.74 14.17
N TRP A 109 40.13 -35.76 15.05
CA TRP A 109 41.18 -35.20 15.92
C TRP A 109 41.57 -36.13 17.08
N TYR A 110 40.60 -36.85 17.65
CA TYR A 110 40.87 -37.96 18.57
C TYR A 110 40.88 -39.27 17.77
N THR A 111 42.07 -39.82 17.58
CA THR A 111 42.32 -40.97 16.69
C THR A 111 43.65 -41.65 17.02
N ASP A 112 43.70 -42.96 16.86
CA ASP A 112 44.94 -43.76 16.93
C ASP A 112 45.59 -43.98 15.56
N ALA A 113 44.89 -43.65 14.46
CA ALA A 113 45.29 -43.98 13.09
C ALA A 113 46.67 -43.41 12.68
N TRP A 114 47.14 -42.38 13.38
CA TRP A 114 48.38 -41.67 13.10
C TRP A 114 49.47 -41.89 14.15
N ASN A 115 49.22 -42.72 15.17
CA ASN A 115 50.14 -42.96 16.28
C ASN A 115 51.48 -43.51 15.81
N GLU A 116 51.49 -44.63 15.08
CA GLU A 116 52.72 -45.27 14.62
C GLU A 116 53.52 -44.38 13.67
N ARG A 117 52.84 -43.73 12.73
CA ARG A 117 53.49 -42.94 11.68
C ARG A 117 54.12 -41.64 12.20
N PHE A 118 53.52 -41.02 13.21
CA PHE A 118 53.91 -39.69 13.67
C PHE A 118 54.29 -39.63 15.17
N GLY A 119 54.35 -40.78 15.85
CA GLY A 119 54.68 -40.85 17.29
C GLY A 119 53.62 -40.21 18.17
N LEU A 120 52.34 -40.33 17.82
CA LEU A 120 51.21 -39.75 18.56
C LEU A 120 50.58 -40.77 19.53
N ALA A 121 49.71 -40.28 20.40
CA ALA A 121 48.98 -41.09 21.38
C ALA A 121 47.50 -40.69 21.43
N GLY A 122 46.71 -41.23 20.52
CA GLY A 122 45.24 -41.17 20.53
C GLY A 122 44.63 -39.80 20.22
N ARG A 123 45.44 -38.82 19.83
CA ARG A 123 44.98 -37.49 19.41
C ARG A 123 46.00 -36.73 18.58
N LEU A 124 45.50 -35.86 17.70
CA LEU A 124 46.27 -34.92 16.92
C LEU A 124 46.69 -33.69 17.74
N PRO A 125 47.80 -33.00 17.39
CA PRO A 125 48.27 -31.81 18.09
C PRO A 125 47.27 -30.65 18.15
N VAL A 126 46.35 -30.55 17.18
CA VAL A 126 45.30 -29.51 17.12
C VAL A 126 44.46 -29.44 18.39
N VAL A 127 44.23 -30.57 19.06
CA VAL A 127 43.43 -30.62 20.28
C VAL A 127 44.07 -29.76 21.38
N GLN A 128 45.38 -29.85 21.56
CA GLN A 128 46.08 -29.05 22.55
C GLN A 128 46.22 -27.60 22.07
N ALA A 129 46.56 -27.41 20.79
CA ALA A 129 46.72 -26.06 20.22
C ALA A 129 45.45 -25.20 20.34
N LEU A 130 44.27 -25.79 20.17
CA LEU A 130 42.99 -25.08 20.36
C LEU A 130 42.62 -24.87 21.82
N LYS A 131 43.02 -25.78 22.74
CA LYS A 131 42.85 -25.56 24.18
C LYS A 131 43.71 -24.41 24.70
N ASP A 132 44.90 -24.25 24.13
CA ASP A 132 45.84 -23.18 24.49
C ASP A 132 45.48 -21.83 23.85
N LEU A 133 44.57 -21.82 22.86
CA LEU A 133 44.11 -20.60 22.20
C LEU A 133 42.97 -19.96 23.01
N PRO A 134 43.16 -18.76 23.60
CA PRO A 134 42.12 -18.12 24.41
C PRO A 134 40.92 -17.72 23.54
N PRO A 135 39.68 -17.87 24.06
CA PRO A 135 38.50 -17.37 23.37
C PRO A 135 38.51 -15.84 23.30
N ARG A 136 38.07 -15.28 22.16
CA ARG A 136 37.94 -13.84 21.95
C ARG A 136 36.54 -13.49 21.46
N VAL A 137 35.96 -12.44 22.01
CA VAL A 137 34.73 -11.84 21.47
C VAL A 137 35.09 -11.09 20.19
N ARG A 138 34.37 -11.40 19.10
CA ARG A 138 34.54 -10.75 17.80
C ARG A 138 34.40 -9.23 17.92
N PRO A 139 35.24 -8.42 17.25
CA PRO A 139 35.27 -6.95 17.39
C PRO A 139 33.89 -6.28 17.36
N GLU A 140 33.04 -6.67 16.41
CA GLU A 140 31.69 -6.13 16.23
C GLU A 140 30.73 -6.47 17.37
N LEU A 141 31.00 -7.53 18.14
CA LEU A 141 30.22 -7.94 19.31
C LEU A 141 30.83 -7.45 20.64
N ARG A 142 31.99 -6.78 20.58
CA ARG A 142 32.61 -6.23 21.80
C ARG A 142 31.72 -5.11 22.32
N ARG A 143 31.21 -5.32 23.52
CA ARG A 143 30.50 -4.31 24.30
C ARG A 143 31.53 -3.48 25.06
N GLY A 144 31.37 -2.16 25.04
CA GLY A 144 32.17 -1.26 25.86
C GLY A 144 31.55 -1.07 27.24
N SER A 145 31.83 0.07 27.85
CA SER A 145 31.31 0.43 29.16
C SER A 145 30.63 1.80 29.19
N ALA A 146 30.67 2.56 28.09
CA ALA A 146 30.03 3.86 28.02
C ALA A 146 28.50 3.74 27.96
N THR A 147 27.82 4.77 28.43
CA THR A 147 26.37 4.92 28.42
C THR A 147 25.99 6.22 27.70
N LEU A 148 25.05 6.15 26.77
CA LEU A 148 24.50 7.30 26.07
C LEU A 148 23.00 7.36 26.28
N THR A 149 22.52 8.46 26.86
CA THR A 149 21.10 8.78 26.91
C THR A 149 20.78 9.85 25.88
N LEU A 150 19.79 9.61 25.04
CA LEU A 150 19.27 10.59 24.08
C LEU A 150 17.88 11.03 24.51
N ILE A 151 17.61 12.32 24.42
CA ILE A 151 16.30 12.93 24.61
C ILE A 151 15.91 13.55 23.28
N VAL A 152 14.88 13.01 22.62
CA VAL A 152 14.45 13.47 21.29
C VAL A 152 13.19 14.30 21.42
N GLN A 153 13.26 15.54 20.96
CA GLN A 153 12.18 16.52 21.07
C GLN A 153 11.92 17.21 19.73
N ARG A 154 10.68 17.64 19.51
CA ARG A 154 10.29 18.44 18.35
C ARG A 154 11.03 19.78 18.37
N ALA A 155 11.72 20.11 17.28
CA ALA A 155 12.46 21.37 17.16
C ALA A 155 11.60 22.62 17.40
N THR A 156 10.33 22.58 16.98
CA THR A 156 9.43 23.75 17.01
C THR A 156 8.69 23.95 18.32
N ARG A 157 8.49 22.89 19.12
CA ARG A 157 7.61 22.90 20.31
C ARG A 157 8.20 22.27 21.57
N ASN A 158 9.44 21.74 21.51
CA ASN A 158 10.11 21.01 22.60
C ASN A 158 9.31 19.81 23.16
N GLU A 159 8.29 19.33 22.45
CA GLU A 159 7.52 18.15 22.82
C GLU A 159 8.34 16.87 22.60
N PRO A 160 8.25 15.86 23.49
CA PRO A 160 8.93 14.59 23.29
C PRO A 160 8.40 13.87 22.04
N ILE A 161 9.31 13.26 21.27
CA ILE A 161 8.93 12.43 20.12
C ILE A 161 8.96 10.97 20.56
N VAL A 162 7.78 10.40 20.81
CA VAL A 162 7.58 9.01 21.29
C VAL A 162 7.62 8.00 20.16
N GLY A 163 8.20 6.82 20.36
CA GLY A 163 8.16 5.72 19.38
C GLY A 163 9.02 5.96 18.13
N LEU A 164 10.07 6.77 18.24
CA LEU A 164 10.97 7.11 17.13
C LEU A 164 12.20 6.21 17.12
N ASN A 165 12.46 5.57 15.98
CA ASN A 165 13.72 4.87 15.73
C ASN A 165 14.86 5.88 15.60
N VAL A 166 15.88 5.73 16.45
CA VAL A 166 17.13 6.44 16.34
C VAL A 166 18.22 5.42 16.04
N GLU A 167 18.98 5.66 14.97
CA GLU A 167 20.18 4.90 14.65
C GLU A 167 21.40 5.59 15.24
N ILE A 168 22.25 4.82 15.90
CA ILE A 168 23.52 5.25 16.47
C ILE A 168 24.60 4.45 15.75
N GLU A 169 25.42 5.13 14.96
CA GLU A 169 26.46 4.50 14.14
C GLU A 169 27.84 4.94 14.60
N ALA A 170 28.66 3.99 15.03
CA ALA A 170 30.07 4.25 15.35
C ALA A 170 30.81 4.66 14.07
N THR A 171 31.48 5.81 14.09
CA THR A 171 32.38 6.20 13.01
C THR A 171 33.67 5.40 13.16
N ALA A 172 33.82 4.35 12.36
CA ALA A 172 35.01 3.49 12.41
C ALA A 172 36.28 4.28 12.05
N ALA A 173 37.37 3.98 12.76
CA ALA A 173 38.72 4.29 12.29
C ALA A 173 39.26 3.06 11.53
N GLY A 174 39.10 3.02 10.20
CA GLY A 174 39.63 1.96 9.32
C GLY A 174 38.57 1.08 8.63
N ASP A 175 39.01 -0.02 7.99
CA ASP A 175 38.21 -0.92 7.12
C ASP A 175 37.17 -1.81 7.84
N ALA A 176 36.98 -1.63 9.15
CA ALA A 176 35.98 -2.39 9.90
C ALA A 176 34.57 -1.82 9.65
N ALA A 177 33.58 -2.71 9.52
CA ALA A 177 32.19 -2.28 9.41
C ALA A 177 31.77 -1.47 10.65
N PRO A 178 31.12 -0.31 10.47
CA PRO A 178 30.69 0.53 11.60
C PRO A 178 29.66 -0.22 12.44
N GLN A 179 29.84 -0.22 13.77
CA GLN A 179 28.83 -0.74 14.68
C GLN A 179 27.59 0.13 14.62
N ARG A 180 26.43 -0.49 14.45
CA ARG A 180 25.13 0.18 14.41
C ARG A 180 24.24 -0.32 15.52
N PHE A 181 23.59 0.61 16.20
CA PHE A 181 22.59 0.35 17.21
C PHE A 181 21.31 1.06 16.78
N THR A 182 20.17 0.44 17.03
CA THR A 182 18.86 1.05 16.75
C THR A 182 18.02 0.89 17.99
N GLU A 183 17.53 2.01 18.51
CA GLU A 183 16.64 2.03 19.66
C GLU A 183 15.44 2.93 19.41
N VAL A 184 14.38 2.69 20.17
CA VAL A 184 13.12 3.41 20.05
C VAL A 184 12.94 4.32 21.25
N THR A 185 12.51 5.57 21.02
CA THR A 185 12.21 6.48 22.12
C THR A 185 10.97 6.06 22.92
N ASP A 186 11.05 6.22 24.24
CA ASP A 186 9.96 5.98 25.19
C ASP A 186 8.88 7.09 25.18
N ALA A 187 7.91 7.00 26.09
CA ALA A 187 6.82 7.97 26.26
C ALA A 187 7.30 9.39 26.63
N GLN A 188 8.52 9.53 27.13
CA GLN A 188 9.18 10.79 27.43
C GLN A 188 10.16 11.24 26.33
N GLY A 189 10.17 10.53 25.19
CA GLY A 189 11.06 10.81 24.07
C GLY A 189 12.51 10.43 24.36
N ARG A 190 12.77 9.58 25.38
CA ARG A 190 14.11 9.20 25.80
C ARG A 190 14.47 7.81 25.30
N LEU A 191 15.76 7.57 25.11
CA LEU A 191 16.32 6.23 24.97
C LEU A 191 17.72 6.21 25.60
N THR A 192 18.13 5.04 26.09
CA THR A 192 19.44 4.85 26.73
C THR A 192 20.10 3.62 26.13
N LEU A 193 21.34 3.78 25.67
CA LEU A 193 22.20 2.69 25.26
C LEU A 193 23.31 2.50 26.28
N ASP A 194 23.38 1.30 26.84
CA ASP A 194 24.44 0.90 27.75
C ASP A 194 25.51 0.08 27.03
N ARG A 195 26.73 0.12 27.58
CA ARG A 195 27.89 -0.66 27.13
C ARG A 195 28.30 -0.37 25.69
N LEU A 196 28.25 0.91 25.30
CA LEU A 196 28.81 1.39 24.05
C LEU A 196 30.35 1.39 24.13
N PRO A 197 31.05 0.94 23.07
CA PRO A 197 32.49 1.11 22.94
C PRO A 197 32.92 2.58 22.96
N ALA A 198 34.17 2.83 23.36
CA ALA A 198 34.77 4.15 23.25
C ALA A 198 35.00 4.45 21.75
N ALA A 199 34.25 5.40 21.20
CA ALA A 199 34.27 5.79 19.80
C ALA A 199 33.56 7.13 19.58
N ALA A 200 33.70 7.70 18.38
CA ALA A 200 32.78 8.71 17.89
C ALA A 200 31.56 8.05 17.23
N TYR A 201 30.40 8.67 17.40
CA TYR A 201 29.12 8.16 16.93
C TYR A 201 28.35 9.25 16.19
N ARG A 202 27.73 8.87 15.07
CA ARG A 202 26.70 9.64 14.40
C ARG A 202 25.33 9.18 14.88
N LEU A 203 24.43 10.14 15.05
CA LEU A 203 23.06 9.93 15.50
C LEU A 203 22.14 10.24 14.33
N LEU A 204 21.45 9.23 13.82
CA LEU A 204 20.63 9.32 12.63
C LEU A 204 19.15 9.12 12.95
N ILE A 205 18.31 9.95 12.32
CA ILE A 205 16.86 9.82 12.33
C ILE A 205 16.42 9.82 10.87
N PHE A 206 15.68 8.80 10.45
CA PHE A 206 15.31 8.58 9.03
C PHE A 206 16.50 8.58 8.06
N GLY A 207 17.67 8.07 8.52
CA GLY A 207 18.92 8.04 7.74
C GLY A 207 19.62 9.40 7.59
N VAL A 208 19.12 10.46 8.24
CA VAL A 208 19.75 11.79 8.25
C VAL A 208 20.48 11.99 9.57
N GLU A 209 21.74 12.40 9.51
CA GLU A 209 22.50 12.77 10.70
C GLU A 209 21.87 14.01 11.37
N VAL A 210 21.47 13.85 12.63
CA VAL A 210 20.88 14.91 13.46
C VAL A 210 21.80 15.34 14.59
N GLY A 211 22.91 14.64 14.79
CA GLY A 211 23.91 14.95 15.80
C GLY A 211 25.05 13.95 15.82
N GLN A 212 26.06 14.26 16.62
CA GLN A 212 27.25 13.42 16.80
C GLN A 212 27.72 13.49 18.25
N VAL A 213 28.35 12.42 18.73
CA VAL A 213 28.91 12.34 20.09
C VAL A 213 30.14 11.46 20.12
N THR A 214 31.18 11.90 20.83
CA THR A 214 32.35 11.07 21.14
C THR A 214 32.22 10.55 22.57
N LEU A 215 32.39 9.24 22.74
CA LEU A 215 32.37 8.56 24.04
C LEU A 215 33.76 7.98 24.34
N GLY A 216 34.29 8.26 25.53
CA GLY A 216 35.44 7.57 26.11
C GLY A 216 35.04 6.25 26.79
N GLN A 217 36.00 5.56 27.42
CA GLN A 217 35.70 4.44 28.30
C GLN A 217 34.93 4.93 29.53
N ASP A 218 33.93 4.16 29.98
CA ASP A 218 33.08 4.44 31.15
C ASP A 218 32.28 5.77 31.10
N ASP A 219 32.32 6.50 29.99
CA ASP A 219 31.62 7.77 29.81
C ASP A 219 30.11 7.59 30.01
N ARG A 220 29.47 8.57 30.65
CA ARG A 220 28.01 8.68 30.72
C ARG A 220 27.59 10.03 30.17
N LYS A 221 26.99 10.05 28.97
CA LYS A 221 26.56 11.30 28.31
C LYS A 221 25.06 11.33 28.08
N THR A 222 24.50 12.53 28.19
CA THR A 222 23.12 12.82 27.82
C THR A 222 23.10 13.90 26.74
N LEU A 223 22.44 13.63 25.61
CA LEU A 223 22.26 14.59 24.52
C LEU A 223 20.78 14.82 24.24
N THR A 224 20.42 16.05 23.88
CA THR A 224 19.08 16.36 23.36
C THR A 224 19.14 16.53 21.85
N LEU A 225 18.34 15.76 21.12
CA LEU A 225 18.22 15.82 19.67
C LEU A 225 16.94 16.57 19.28
N ARG A 226 17.06 17.48 18.31
CA ARG A 226 15.94 18.29 17.80
C ARG A 226 15.83 18.16 16.28
N PRO A 227 15.29 17.04 15.75
CA PRO A 227 15.09 16.88 14.31
C PRO A 227 14.14 17.96 13.78
N GLN A 228 14.55 18.59 12.67
CA GLN A 228 13.78 19.67 12.03
C GLN A 228 12.64 19.14 11.16
N VAL A 229 12.78 17.93 10.62
CA VAL A 229 11.84 17.34 9.67
C VAL A 229 11.38 15.97 10.15
N GLY A 230 10.06 15.78 10.23
CA GLY A 230 9.44 14.48 10.49
C GLY A 230 9.00 13.80 9.19
N ARG A 231 8.91 12.47 9.20
CA ARG A 231 8.43 11.63 8.07
C ARG A 231 7.55 10.46 8.53
N ARG A 232 6.75 10.67 9.57
CA ARG A 232 5.94 9.62 10.20
C ARG A 232 4.46 9.97 10.34
N SER A 233 4.02 11.12 9.84
CA SER A 233 2.61 11.47 9.93
C SER A 233 1.78 10.48 9.12
N ARG A 234 0.61 10.15 9.63
CA ARG A 234 -0.41 9.41 8.90
C ARG A 234 -1.60 10.29 8.61
N VAL A 235 -2.22 10.14 7.44
CA VAL A 235 -3.54 10.69 7.15
C VAL A 235 -4.48 9.51 7.00
N LEU A 236 -5.43 9.39 7.91
CA LEU A 236 -6.40 8.29 7.95
C LEU A 236 -7.80 8.84 8.16
N GLY A 237 -8.81 8.04 7.84
CA GLY A 237 -10.19 8.47 8.02
C GLY A 237 -11.17 7.46 7.46
N ARG A 238 -12.44 7.83 7.52
CA ARG A 238 -13.58 7.07 7.01
C ARG A 238 -14.35 7.88 5.99
N ILE A 239 -14.76 7.20 4.91
CA ILE A 239 -15.63 7.74 3.88
C ILE A 239 -17.00 7.09 3.99
N VAL A 240 -18.03 7.93 4.10
CA VAL A 240 -19.44 7.52 4.21
C VAL A 240 -20.28 8.23 3.15
N ASP A 241 -21.49 7.76 2.89
CA ASP A 241 -22.48 8.53 2.12
C ASP A 241 -23.28 9.49 3.02
N GLY A 242 -24.22 10.22 2.42
CA GLY A 242 -25.12 11.11 3.14
C GLY A 242 -26.01 10.43 4.21
N ASN A 243 -26.18 9.11 4.17
CA ASN A 243 -26.90 8.35 5.19
C ASN A 243 -25.97 7.80 6.28
N GLY A 244 -24.68 8.10 6.21
CA GLY A 244 -23.65 7.57 7.12
C GLY A 244 -23.22 6.14 6.80
N ALA A 245 -23.65 5.57 5.67
CA ALA A 245 -23.25 4.23 5.27
C ALA A 245 -21.82 4.24 4.72
N PRO A 246 -20.93 3.33 5.17
CA PRO A 246 -19.56 3.28 4.70
C PRO A 246 -19.47 3.00 3.19
N GLN A 247 -18.57 3.69 2.50
CA GLN A 247 -18.39 3.53 1.06
C GLN A 247 -17.08 2.79 0.79
N ALA A 248 -17.20 1.54 0.36
CA ALA A 248 -16.06 0.68 0.04
C ALA A 248 -15.54 0.89 -1.38
N ASP A 249 -14.29 0.52 -1.61
CA ASP A 249 -13.63 0.48 -2.92
C ASP A 249 -13.58 1.83 -3.68
N LEU A 250 -13.69 2.95 -2.96
CA LEU A 250 -13.53 4.27 -3.57
C LEU A 250 -12.06 4.64 -3.68
N PRO A 251 -11.57 5.11 -4.85
CA PRO A 251 -10.20 5.58 -4.99
C PRO A 251 -10.00 6.88 -4.20
N VAL A 252 -8.98 6.90 -3.36
CA VAL A 252 -8.58 8.03 -2.52
C VAL A 252 -7.18 8.47 -2.93
N ILE A 253 -7.03 9.74 -3.27
CA ILE A 253 -5.79 10.34 -3.77
C ILE A 253 -5.32 11.41 -2.81
N LEU A 254 -4.07 11.30 -2.34
CA LEU A 254 -3.42 12.30 -1.50
C LEU A 254 -2.38 13.08 -2.32
N GLN A 255 -2.51 14.40 -2.34
CA GLN A 255 -1.64 15.30 -3.07
C GLN A 255 -1.03 16.34 -2.13
N GLN A 256 0.21 16.72 -2.38
CA GLN A 256 0.79 17.94 -1.81
C GLN A 256 0.13 19.15 -2.48
N ALA A 257 -0.22 20.18 -1.70
CA ALA A 257 -0.95 21.34 -2.20
C ALA A 257 -0.07 22.34 -2.96
N SER A 258 1.23 22.44 -2.63
CA SER A 258 2.19 23.34 -3.29
C SER A 258 3.62 22.81 -3.23
N PRO A 259 4.29 22.56 -4.39
CA PRO A 259 3.66 22.43 -5.70
C PRO A 259 2.65 21.28 -5.71
N LEU A 260 1.64 21.36 -6.58
CA LEU A 260 0.64 20.29 -6.70
C LEU A 260 1.34 19.01 -7.18
N ARG A 261 1.42 18.00 -6.31
CA ARG A 261 2.13 16.75 -6.59
C ARG A 261 1.37 15.58 -5.99
N LEU A 262 1.17 14.52 -6.76
CA LEU A 262 0.67 13.26 -6.24
C LEU A 262 1.67 12.66 -5.25
N LEU A 263 1.21 12.37 -4.02
CA LEU A 263 2.03 11.70 -3.01
C LEU A 263 1.72 10.21 -2.95
N ALA A 264 0.43 9.85 -2.90
CA ALA A 264 -0.01 8.47 -2.78
C ALA A 264 -1.47 8.31 -3.22
N GLU A 265 -1.85 7.07 -3.50
CA GLU A 265 -3.21 6.65 -3.82
C GLU A 265 -3.54 5.38 -3.00
N THR A 266 -4.80 5.24 -2.62
CA THR A 266 -5.33 4.05 -1.95
C THR A 266 -6.80 3.86 -2.30
N ARG A 267 -7.43 2.81 -1.78
CA ARG A 267 -8.88 2.58 -1.88
C ARG A 267 -9.47 2.37 -0.50
N THR A 268 -10.73 2.74 -0.33
CA THR A 268 -11.42 2.48 0.94
C THR A 268 -11.68 0.98 1.13
N ASP A 269 -11.54 0.51 2.36
CA ASP A 269 -11.90 -0.86 2.74
C ASP A 269 -13.43 -1.05 2.86
N GLY A 270 -13.87 -2.26 3.23
CA GLY A 270 -15.30 -2.58 3.40
C GLY A 270 -16.03 -1.73 4.45
N ASP A 271 -15.30 -1.11 5.39
CA ASP A 271 -15.83 -0.20 6.40
C ASP A 271 -15.68 1.28 5.99
N GLY A 272 -15.24 1.54 4.76
CA GLY A 272 -15.01 2.88 4.22
C GLY A 272 -13.72 3.53 4.72
N ARG A 273 -12.81 2.80 5.38
CA ARG A 273 -11.58 3.38 5.94
C ARG A 273 -10.47 3.45 4.91
N TYR A 274 -9.59 4.44 5.08
CA TYR A 274 -8.38 4.59 4.30
C TYR A 274 -7.22 5.07 5.19
N VAL A 275 -5.99 4.84 4.75
CA VAL A 275 -4.78 5.30 5.43
C VAL A 275 -3.67 5.63 4.43
N PHE A 276 -2.93 6.70 4.73
CA PHE A 276 -1.67 7.08 4.11
C PHE A 276 -0.61 7.21 5.20
N ASP A 277 0.52 6.53 5.04
CA ASP A 277 1.59 6.46 6.03
C ASP A 277 2.86 7.22 5.59
N ALA A 278 3.81 7.36 6.53
CA ALA A 278 5.16 7.88 6.29
C ALA A 278 5.21 9.28 5.64
N LEU A 279 4.26 10.14 5.98
CA LEU A 279 4.14 11.46 5.35
C LEU A 279 5.12 12.46 5.96
N PRO A 280 5.85 13.23 5.13
CA PRO A 280 6.63 14.37 5.60
C PRO A 280 5.72 15.55 5.98
N ALA A 281 6.29 16.55 6.66
CA ALA A 281 5.60 17.81 6.91
C ALA A 281 5.16 18.47 5.60
N ALA A 282 3.86 18.69 5.42
CA ALA A 282 3.28 19.22 4.20
C ALA A 282 1.87 19.76 4.42
N LYS A 283 1.44 20.65 3.52
CA LYS A 283 0.01 20.95 3.30
C LYS A 283 -0.51 20.05 2.20
N LEU A 284 -1.61 19.36 2.46
CA LEU A 284 -2.14 18.29 1.65
C LEU A 284 -3.55 18.61 1.13
N ARG A 285 -3.89 17.96 0.02
CA ARG A 285 -5.21 17.88 -0.59
C ARG A 285 -5.57 16.41 -0.73
N LEU A 286 -6.73 16.02 -0.22
CA LEU A 286 -7.29 14.69 -0.31
C LEU A 286 -8.44 14.72 -1.30
N ARG A 287 -8.47 13.79 -2.27
CA ARG A 287 -9.55 13.65 -3.25
C ARG A 287 -10.10 12.24 -3.18
N VAL A 288 -11.41 12.10 -3.23
CA VAL A 288 -12.12 10.82 -3.17
C VAL A 288 -12.93 10.65 -4.44
N ALA A 289 -12.90 9.46 -5.03
CA ALA A 289 -13.62 9.10 -6.25
C ALA A 289 -13.49 10.13 -7.41
N PRO A 290 -12.28 10.66 -7.69
CA PRO A 290 -12.11 11.73 -8.67
C PRO A 290 -12.58 11.31 -10.05
N GLY A 291 -13.34 12.18 -10.72
CA GLY A 291 -13.89 11.91 -12.06
C GLY A 291 -15.19 11.09 -12.05
N THR A 292 -15.74 10.78 -10.88
CA THR A 292 -17.05 10.12 -10.72
C THR A 292 -18.10 11.10 -10.20
N SER A 293 -19.37 10.70 -10.21
CA SER A 293 -20.46 11.43 -9.55
C SER A 293 -20.32 11.51 -8.02
N GLN A 294 -19.47 10.68 -7.42
CA GLN A 294 -19.17 10.69 -5.97
C GLN A 294 -17.92 11.52 -5.63
N SER A 295 -17.35 12.25 -6.61
CA SER A 295 -16.11 13.01 -6.43
C SER A 295 -16.23 14.05 -5.31
N THR A 296 -15.40 13.92 -4.28
CA THR A 296 -15.32 14.86 -3.14
C THR A 296 -13.85 15.20 -2.85
N GLU A 297 -13.58 16.35 -2.25
CA GLU A 297 -12.23 16.71 -1.84
C GLU A 297 -12.16 17.52 -0.55
N GLN A 298 -11.03 17.37 0.15
CA GLN A 298 -10.65 18.17 1.30
C GLN A 298 -9.31 18.84 1.03
N ARG A 299 -9.24 20.16 1.27
CA ARG A 299 -8.03 20.96 1.11
C ARG A 299 -7.45 21.38 2.46
N ASN A 300 -6.20 21.85 2.44
CA ASN A 300 -5.51 22.45 3.59
C ASN A 300 -5.32 21.51 4.78
N ILE A 301 -5.19 20.20 4.53
CA ILE A 301 -4.82 19.24 5.58
C ILE A 301 -3.34 19.47 5.91
N ALA A 302 -3.03 20.00 7.09
CA ALA A 302 -1.67 20.25 7.51
C ALA A 302 -1.16 19.06 8.34
N VAL A 303 -0.05 18.46 7.89
CA VAL A 303 0.70 17.48 8.69
C VAL A 303 2.09 18.03 8.98
N ASP A 304 2.60 17.75 10.17
CA ASP A 304 3.89 18.26 10.65
C ASP A 304 5.04 17.24 10.53
N GLY A 305 4.77 16.09 9.92
CA GLY A 305 5.71 14.98 9.78
C GLY A 305 5.81 14.10 11.04
N TRP A 306 5.11 14.41 12.12
CA TRP A 306 5.19 13.71 13.41
C TRP A 306 3.86 13.20 13.95
N ALA A 307 2.80 13.98 13.87
CA ALA A 307 1.47 13.61 14.36
C ALA A 307 0.60 13.04 13.24
N ASP A 308 -0.37 12.21 13.62
CA ASP A 308 -1.41 11.73 12.71
C ASP A 308 -2.50 12.78 12.54
N ALA A 309 -3.15 12.76 11.38
CA ALA A 309 -4.34 13.54 11.07
C ALA A 309 -5.49 12.59 10.71
N THR A 310 -6.63 12.81 11.34
CA THR A 310 -7.88 12.11 11.02
C THR A 310 -8.77 13.00 10.16
N VAL A 311 -9.20 12.51 9.00
CA VAL A 311 -10.03 13.26 8.05
C VAL A 311 -11.18 12.37 7.59
N ASP A 312 -12.35 12.53 8.20
CA ASP A 312 -13.54 11.82 7.73
C ASP A 312 -14.27 12.63 6.66
N LEU A 313 -14.79 11.96 5.63
CA LEU A 313 -15.48 12.61 4.51
C LEU A 313 -16.83 11.94 4.21
N SER A 314 -17.80 12.76 3.82
CA SER A 314 -19.05 12.30 3.22
C SER A 314 -18.96 12.47 1.71
N VAL A 315 -19.31 11.44 0.95
CA VAL A 315 -19.42 11.50 -0.52
C VAL A 315 -20.89 11.47 -0.94
N PRO A 316 -21.25 12.05 -2.09
CA PRO A 316 -22.57 11.83 -2.68
C PRO A 316 -22.86 10.34 -2.86
N SER A 317 -24.12 9.93 -2.68
CA SER A 317 -24.53 8.57 -3.01
C SER A 317 -24.28 8.28 -4.49
N ALA A 318 -23.77 7.08 -4.79
CA ALA A 318 -23.57 6.64 -6.16
C ALA A 318 -24.88 6.73 -6.95
N ALA A 319 -24.83 7.21 -8.18
CA ALA A 319 -25.98 7.16 -9.06
C ALA A 319 -26.31 5.69 -9.35
N VAL A 320 -27.52 5.25 -8.99
CA VAL A 320 -27.98 3.90 -9.32
C VAL A 320 -28.26 3.89 -10.82
N GLN A 321 -27.54 3.06 -11.55
CA GLN A 321 -27.81 2.83 -12.96
C GLN A 321 -28.94 1.82 -13.09
N GLN A 322 -30.01 2.20 -13.80
CA GLN A 322 -31.18 1.35 -14.00
C GLN A 322 -31.73 1.45 -15.43
N TYR A 323 -32.42 0.40 -15.87
CA TYR A 323 -33.29 0.42 -17.05
C TYR A 323 -34.64 1.06 -16.68
N ALA A 324 -34.84 2.31 -17.09
CA ALA A 324 -36.09 3.02 -16.91
C ALA A 324 -37.07 2.73 -18.07
N VAL A 325 -38.36 2.61 -17.75
CA VAL A 325 -39.43 2.53 -18.77
C VAL A 325 -39.68 3.93 -19.30
N THR A 326 -39.16 4.23 -20.49
CA THR A 326 -39.33 5.55 -21.12
C THR A 326 -40.54 5.63 -22.04
N THR A 327 -41.04 4.48 -22.49
CA THR A 327 -42.29 4.37 -23.24
C THR A 327 -43.06 3.15 -22.79
N LYS A 328 -44.37 3.32 -22.56
CA LYS A 328 -45.37 2.26 -22.36
C LYS A 328 -46.62 2.73 -23.07
N ARG A 329 -46.90 2.18 -24.25
CA ARG A 329 -47.97 2.66 -25.15
C ARG A 329 -48.83 1.50 -25.62
N LEU A 330 -50.14 1.59 -25.41
CA LEU A 330 -51.12 0.73 -26.07
C LEU A 330 -51.32 1.24 -27.50
N LEU A 331 -51.13 0.39 -28.50
CA LEU A 331 -51.29 0.77 -29.91
C LEU A 331 -52.78 0.88 -30.27
N SER A 332 -53.11 1.74 -31.24
CA SER A 332 -54.45 1.82 -31.83
C SER A 332 -54.76 0.60 -32.72
N PRO A 333 -56.04 0.30 -33.06
CA PRO A 333 -56.34 -0.87 -33.88
C PRO A 333 -55.63 -0.85 -35.24
N ALA A 334 -55.51 0.31 -35.87
CA ALA A 334 -54.80 0.45 -37.15
C ALA A 334 -53.29 0.16 -37.04
N GLU A 335 -52.68 0.47 -35.90
CA GLU A 335 -51.23 0.26 -35.67
C GLU A 335 -50.89 -1.19 -35.27
N THR A 336 -51.88 -1.99 -34.85
CA THR A 336 -51.62 -3.35 -34.33
C THR A 336 -51.11 -4.35 -35.37
N GLY A 337 -51.28 -4.07 -36.67
CA GLY A 337 -50.85 -4.97 -37.73
C GLY A 337 -51.51 -6.36 -37.69
N ASN A 338 -52.67 -6.50 -37.06
CA ASN A 338 -53.36 -7.78 -36.78
C ASN A 338 -52.70 -8.70 -35.73
N ASP A 339 -51.73 -8.21 -34.94
CA ASP A 339 -50.92 -9.02 -34.02
C ASP A 339 -51.23 -8.80 -32.52
N ASN A 340 -51.21 -9.89 -31.74
CA ASN A 340 -51.31 -9.86 -30.26
C ASN A 340 -49.93 -9.93 -29.62
N ILE A 341 -49.24 -8.78 -29.52
CA ILE A 341 -47.83 -8.72 -29.15
C ILE A 341 -47.50 -7.63 -28.13
N ILE A 342 -46.52 -7.90 -27.28
CA ILE A 342 -45.83 -6.89 -26.48
C ILE A 342 -44.41 -6.80 -27.04
N PHE A 343 -44.04 -5.65 -27.58
CA PHE A 343 -42.74 -5.46 -28.23
C PHE A 343 -42.10 -4.14 -27.80
N GLY A 344 -40.85 -3.95 -28.19
CA GLY A 344 -40.21 -2.64 -28.10
C GLY A 344 -38.70 -2.75 -28.17
N ARG A 345 -38.00 -1.82 -27.52
CA ARG A 345 -36.53 -1.70 -27.63
C ARG A 345 -35.85 -1.50 -26.29
N VAL A 346 -34.63 -2.01 -26.19
CA VAL A 346 -33.70 -1.72 -25.10
C VAL A 346 -32.62 -0.76 -25.61
N LEU A 347 -32.42 0.34 -24.90
CA LEU A 347 -31.53 1.44 -25.29
C LEU A 347 -30.48 1.76 -24.21
N ASP A 348 -29.34 2.29 -24.61
CA ASP A 348 -28.28 2.83 -23.74
C ASP A 348 -28.62 4.24 -23.23
N GLU A 349 -27.70 4.84 -22.47
CA GLU A 349 -27.88 6.17 -21.87
C GLU A 349 -28.03 7.28 -22.92
N GLN A 350 -27.48 7.10 -24.12
CA GLN A 350 -27.54 8.05 -25.24
C GLN A 350 -28.74 7.78 -26.17
N GLY A 351 -29.49 6.70 -25.94
CA GLY A 351 -30.64 6.30 -26.74
C GLY A 351 -30.29 5.39 -27.94
N ASN A 352 -29.06 4.88 -28.02
CA ASN A 352 -28.70 3.88 -29.02
C ASN A 352 -29.20 2.50 -28.60
N ALA A 353 -29.40 1.62 -29.58
CA ALA A 353 -29.91 0.27 -29.32
C ALA A 353 -28.89 -0.65 -28.64
N LEU A 354 -29.37 -1.43 -27.67
CA LEU A 354 -28.62 -2.49 -27.01
C LEU A 354 -29.15 -3.86 -27.41
N ASP A 355 -28.31 -4.66 -28.06
CA ASP A 355 -28.60 -6.07 -28.40
C ASP A 355 -28.10 -7.00 -27.28
N GLY A 356 -28.68 -8.20 -27.18
CA GLY A 356 -28.26 -9.23 -26.24
C GLY A 356 -28.76 -9.06 -24.81
N VAL A 357 -29.53 -8.01 -24.50
CA VAL A 357 -30.10 -7.75 -23.18
C VAL A 357 -31.32 -8.65 -22.95
N THR A 358 -31.39 -9.31 -21.80
CA THR A 358 -32.48 -10.24 -21.49
C THR A 358 -33.70 -9.47 -20.99
N VAL A 359 -34.84 -9.66 -21.65
CA VAL A 359 -36.14 -9.10 -21.29
C VAL A 359 -37.05 -10.25 -20.86
N ARG A 360 -37.83 -10.06 -19.80
CA ARG A 360 -38.71 -11.07 -19.21
C ARG A 360 -40.16 -10.60 -19.25
N LEU A 361 -41.08 -11.50 -19.64
CA LEU A 361 -42.52 -11.28 -19.58
C LEU A 361 -43.12 -12.06 -18.42
N ARG A 362 -43.85 -11.37 -17.53
CA ARG A 362 -44.60 -11.94 -16.41
C ARG A 362 -46.09 -11.62 -16.54
N TRP A 363 -46.92 -12.32 -15.77
CA TRP A 363 -48.37 -12.07 -15.71
C TRP A 363 -48.91 -12.19 -14.28
N THR A 364 -50.02 -11.52 -14.03
CA THR A 364 -50.72 -11.56 -12.74
C THR A 364 -51.33 -12.94 -12.49
N GLY A 365 -51.28 -13.43 -11.25
CA GLY A 365 -51.87 -14.73 -10.89
C GLY A 365 -51.06 -15.96 -11.29
N ALA A 366 -49.80 -15.77 -11.70
CA ALA A 366 -48.87 -16.87 -11.94
C ALA A 366 -48.62 -17.70 -10.66
N ALA A 367 -48.50 -19.02 -10.80
CA ALA A 367 -48.13 -19.91 -9.69
C ALA A 367 -46.73 -19.54 -9.14
N PRO A 368 -46.44 -19.75 -7.84
CA PRO A 368 -45.17 -19.33 -7.22
C PRO A 368 -43.89 -19.85 -7.89
N ASP A 369 -43.95 -20.96 -8.60
CA ASP A 369 -42.85 -21.65 -9.28
C ASP A 369 -42.85 -21.47 -10.81
N THR A 370 -43.64 -20.50 -11.31
CA THR A 370 -43.72 -20.20 -12.74
C THR A 370 -42.37 -19.76 -13.30
N ASN A 371 -41.87 -20.51 -14.28
CA ASN A 371 -40.76 -20.06 -15.11
C ASN A 371 -41.28 -19.09 -16.18
N PHE A 372 -40.92 -17.83 -16.04
CA PHE A 372 -41.34 -16.79 -16.97
C PHE A 372 -40.52 -16.78 -18.26
N PRO A 373 -41.15 -16.59 -19.43
CA PRO A 373 -40.45 -16.53 -20.70
C PRO A 373 -39.54 -15.29 -20.77
N THR A 374 -38.37 -15.49 -21.37
CA THR A 374 -37.39 -14.44 -21.62
C THR A 374 -36.96 -14.42 -23.08
N VAL A 375 -36.67 -13.24 -23.60
CA VAL A 375 -36.06 -13.06 -24.94
C VAL A 375 -34.85 -12.14 -24.83
N LYS A 376 -33.89 -12.29 -25.74
CA LYS A 376 -32.78 -11.33 -25.86
C LYS A 376 -33.13 -10.27 -26.90
N SER A 377 -32.82 -9.01 -26.60
CA SER A 377 -32.99 -7.91 -27.55
C SER A 377 -32.09 -8.10 -28.78
N GLY A 378 -32.52 -7.63 -29.94
CA GLY A 378 -31.71 -7.57 -31.16
C GLY A 378 -31.36 -8.91 -31.80
N GLN A 379 -32.09 -9.99 -31.48
CA GLN A 379 -31.84 -11.31 -32.06
C GLN A 379 -32.36 -11.47 -33.50
N ASP A 380 -33.39 -10.72 -33.88
CA ASP A 380 -33.99 -10.78 -35.21
C ASP A 380 -33.31 -9.78 -36.17
N GLN A 381 -32.60 -10.32 -37.17
CA GLN A 381 -31.88 -9.53 -38.18
C GLN A 381 -32.79 -8.69 -39.09
N PHE A 382 -34.09 -8.99 -39.14
CA PHE A 382 -35.07 -8.25 -39.95
C PHE A 382 -35.79 -7.17 -39.13
N LYS A 383 -35.47 -7.04 -37.84
CA LYS A 383 -36.02 -6.02 -36.95
C LYS A 383 -34.95 -5.00 -36.55
N PRO A 384 -35.34 -3.79 -36.12
CA PRO A 384 -34.38 -2.81 -35.63
C PRO A 384 -33.54 -3.36 -34.48
N ARG A 385 -32.29 -2.88 -34.37
CA ARG A 385 -31.44 -3.22 -33.22
C ARG A 385 -32.12 -2.89 -31.89
N GLY A 386 -31.86 -3.70 -30.88
CA GLY A 386 -32.42 -3.64 -29.55
C GLY A 386 -33.86 -4.14 -29.45
N TYR A 387 -34.44 -4.64 -30.54
CA TYR A 387 -35.83 -5.09 -30.58
C TYR A 387 -36.07 -6.36 -29.76
N PHE A 388 -37.15 -6.38 -29.00
CA PHE A 388 -37.67 -7.58 -28.35
C PHE A 388 -39.18 -7.71 -28.62
N GLN A 389 -39.70 -8.94 -28.55
CA GLN A 389 -41.12 -9.21 -28.76
C GLN A 389 -41.55 -10.46 -27.99
N PHE A 390 -42.77 -10.40 -27.46
CA PHE A 390 -43.52 -11.52 -26.94
C PHE A 390 -44.90 -11.60 -27.60
N ILE A 391 -45.36 -12.81 -27.85
CA ILE A 391 -46.76 -13.09 -28.21
C ILE A 391 -47.52 -13.34 -26.91
N HIS A 392 -48.74 -12.81 -26.79
CA HIS A 392 -49.54 -12.99 -25.59
C HIS A 392 -50.95 -13.53 -25.87
N THR A 393 -51.51 -14.17 -24.85
CA THR A 393 -52.94 -14.47 -24.72
C THR A 393 -53.65 -13.34 -23.97
N PRO A 394 -54.97 -13.38 -23.77
CA PRO A 394 -55.66 -12.45 -22.88
C PRO A 394 -55.18 -12.60 -21.43
N GLY A 395 -54.84 -11.50 -20.79
CA GLY A 395 -54.45 -11.45 -19.40
C GLY A 395 -53.96 -10.05 -18.99
N VAL A 396 -53.29 -9.95 -17.85
CA VAL A 396 -52.57 -8.74 -17.43
C VAL A 396 -51.10 -9.09 -17.28
N PHE A 397 -50.28 -8.44 -18.10
CA PHE A 397 -48.86 -8.73 -18.22
C PHE A 397 -48.00 -7.60 -17.65
N MET A 398 -46.73 -7.93 -17.41
CA MET A 398 -45.69 -6.98 -17.06
C MET A 398 -44.35 -7.40 -17.66
N VAL A 399 -43.53 -6.43 -18.02
CA VAL A 399 -42.22 -6.66 -18.64
C VAL A 399 -41.14 -5.96 -17.84
N ASP A 400 -40.00 -6.61 -17.66
CA ASP A 400 -38.79 -6.06 -17.03
C ASP A 400 -37.53 -6.58 -17.72
N VAL A 401 -36.42 -5.87 -17.53
CA VAL A 401 -35.08 -6.29 -17.96
C VAL A 401 -34.44 -7.09 -16.84
N VAL A 402 -33.82 -8.22 -17.21
CA VAL A 402 -33.06 -9.08 -16.31
C VAL A 402 -31.58 -8.86 -16.58
N ASP A 403 -30.91 -8.15 -15.69
CA ASP A 403 -29.51 -7.79 -15.80
C ASP A 403 -28.84 -7.87 -14.40
N PRO A 404 -27.65 -8.48 -14.28
CA PRO A 404 -26.94 -8.57 -13.00
C PRO A 404 -26.35 -7.23 -12.51
N ASP A 405 -26.06 -6.32 -13.44
CA ASP A 405 -25.32 -5.08 -13.18
C ASP A 405 -26.25 -3.87 -13.03
N TYR A 406 -27.47 -3.96 -13.59
CA TYR A 406 -28.44 -2.86 -13.63
C TYR A 406 -29.81 -3.25 -13.07
N GLN A 407 -30.38 -2.41 -12.20
CA GLN A 407 -31.77 -2.57 -11.79
C GLN A 407 -32.73 -2.28 -12.95
N SER A 408 -33.96 -2.80 -12.93
CA SER A 408 -34.97 -2.55 -13.96
C SER A 408 -36.29 -2.07 -13.37
N GLN A 409 -36.85 -1.00 -13.92
CA GLN A 409 -38.24 -0.65 -13.73
C GLN A 409 -39.13 -1.69 -14.41
N THR A 410 -40.31 -1.96 -13.85
CA THR A 410 -41.28 -2.86 -14.46
C THR A 410 -42.31 -2.07 -15.27
N ALA A 411 -42.49 -2.42 -16.53
CA ALA A 411 -43.64 -1.99 -17.32
C ALA A 411 -44.84 -2.88 -16.96
N ASP A 412 -45.56 -2.50 -15.91
CA ASP A 412 -46.70 -3.26 -15.38
C ASP A 412 -48.02 -3.00 -16.11
N ASN A 413 -49.13 -3.58 -15.64
CA ASN A 413 -50.50 -3.26 -16.06
C ASN A 413 -50.70 -3.24 -17.60
N LEU A 414 -50.08 -4.19 -18.30
CA LEU A 414 -50.30 -4.41 -19.73
C LEU A 414 -51.54 -5.29 -19.91
N ILE A 415 -52.71 -4.65 -19.92
CA ILE A 415 -54.01 -5.33 -19.94
C ILE A 415 -54.33 -5.75 -21.38
N THR A 416 -54.59 -7.04 -21.60
CA THR A 416 -54.89 -7.60 -22.92
C THR A 416 -56.20 -8.41 -22.95
N ALA A 417 -56.89 -8.51 -21.81
CA ALA A 417 -58.22 -9.11 -21.66
C ALA A 417 -59.30 -8.06 -21.37
N ASP A 418 -60.54 -8.37 -21.77
CA ASP A 418 -61.78 -7.71 -21.35
C ASP A 418 -61.77 -6.17 -21.39
N MET A 419 -61.07 -5.60 -22.37
CA MET A 419 -61.02 -4.15 -22.56
C MET A 419 -62.34 -3.62 -23.14
N PRO A 420 -63.04 -2.71 -22.42
CA PRO A 420 -64.28 -2.12 -22.92
C PRO A 420 -64.03 -1.42 -24.27
N ASN A 421 -64.86 -1.72 -25.27
CA ASN A 421 -64.82 -1.11 -26.61
C ASN A 421 -63.50 -1.30 -27.39
N ARG A 422 -62.67 -2.29 -27.03
CA ARG A 422 -61.44 -2.61 -27.76
C ARG A 422 -61.51 -4.01 -28.38
N PRO A 423 -61.89 -4.15 -29.66
CA PRO A 423 -61.81 -5.43 -30.35
C PRO A 423 -60.34 -5.82 -30.56
N ARG A 424 -60.09 -7.13 -30.64
CA ARG A 424 -58.77 -7.69 -30.95
C ARG A 424 -58.30 -7.31 -32.36
N PRO A 425 -56.98 -7.30 -32.59
CA PRO A 425 -55.87 -7.66 -31.66
C PRO A 425 -55.45 -6.52 -30.71
N ILE A 426 -54.62 -6.85 -29.72
CA ILE A 426 -54.03 -5.92 -28.75
C ILE A 426 -52.52 -5.93 -28.86
N ALA A 427 -51.89 -4.76 -28.95
CA ALA A 427 -50.43 -4.66 -28.95
C ALA A 427 -49.91 -3.52 -28.05
N TYR A 428 -48.79 -3.76 -27.38
CA TYR A 428 -48.09 -2.76 -26.57
C TYR A 428 -46.67 -2.52 -27.09
N GLU A 429 -46.26 -1.26 -27.11
CA GLU A 429 -44.87 -0.83 -27.28
C GLU A 429 -44.28 -0.43 -25.92
N VAL A 430 -43.14 -1.02 -25.57
CA VAL A 430 -42.41 -0.76 -24.33
C VAL A 430 -40.93 -0.49 -24.62
N ILE A 431 -40.46 0.70 -24.26
CA ILE A 431 -39.04 1.07 -24.42
C ILE A 431 -38.37 1.17 -23.05
N PHE A 432 -37.28 0.42 -22.90
CA PHE A 432 -36.36 0.53 -21.77
C PHE A 432 -35.14 1.34 -22.19
N GLN A 433 -34.73 2.31 -21.37
CA GLN A 433 -33.51 3.06 -21.59
C GLN A 433 -32.68 3.08 -20.30
N ARG A 434 -31.36 2.83 -20.41
CA ARG A 434 -30.45 3.01 -19.27
C ARG A 434 -30.46 4.48 -18.83
N LYS A 435 -30.69 4.70 -17.53
CA LYS A 435 -30.63 6.02 -16.90
C LYS A 435 -29.90 5.91 -15.56
N SER A 436 -29.09 6.92 -15.27
CA SER A 436 -28.53 7.13 -13.95
C SER A 436 -29.51 7.94 -13.11
N SER A 437 -30.02 7.36 -12.03
CA SER A 437 -30.76 8.13 -11.01
C SER A 437 -29.90 8.24 -9.76
N ALA A 438 -29.39 9.44 -9.49
CA ALA A 438 -28.93 9.77 -8.14
C ALA A 438 -30.18 10.00 -7.27
N PRO A 439 -30.24 9.47 -6.02
CA PRO A 439 -31.19 9.96 -5.05
C PRO A 439 -30.92 11.45 -4.85
N VAL A 440 -31.90 12.29 -5.16
CA VAL A 440 -31.75 13.74 -5.00
C VAL A 440 -31.97 14.07 -3.52
N THR A 441 -30.90 14.13 -2.74
CA THR A 441 -30.91 14.76 -1.43
C THR A 441 -30.73 16.27 -1.63
N ASN A 442 -31.76 17.06 -1.33
CA ASN A 442 -31.81 18.52 -1.51
C ASN A 442 -31.72 19.26 -0.17
N GLN A 443 -30.79 18.89 0.71
CA GLN A 443 -30.67 19.50 2.03
C GLN A 443 -29.40 20.34 2.22
N SER A 444 -28.50 20.36 1.23
CA SER A 444 -27.27 21.15 1.36
C SER A 444 -27.56 22.65 1.43
N SER A 445 -26.63 23.38 2.06
CA SER A 445 -26.63 24.83 2.05
C SER A 445 -25.25 25.42 1.79
N VAL A 446 -25.20 26.54 1.07
CA VAL A 446 -24.01 27.37 0.94
C VAL A 446 -24.30 28.66 1.71
N ARG A 447 -23.47 28.98 2.70
CA ARG A 447 -23.54 30.26 3.41
C ARG A 447 -22.19 30.96 3.33
N GLY A 448 -22.18 32.27 3.49
CA GLY A 448 -20.92 32.98 3.38
C GLY A 448 -21.02 34.44 3.68
N ARG A 449 -19.86 35.10 3.60
CA ARG A 449 -19.72 36.54 3.77
C ARG A 449 -18.79 37.11 2.72
N ILE A 450 -19.23 38.18 2.06
CA ILE A 450 -18.40 38.96 1.16
C ILE A 450 -18.05 40.27 1.86
N VAL A 451 -16.81 40.37 2.33
CA VAL A 451 -16.35 41.53 3.10
C VAL A 451 -16.00 42.66 2.13
N GLY A 452 -16.61 43.84 2.30
CA GLY A 452 -16.38 45.02 1.46
C GLY A 452 -17.28 45.14 0.22
N ALA A 453 -18.25 44.23 0.04
CA ALA A 453 -19.24 44.36 -1.03
C ALA A 453 -20.28 45.47 -0.76
N PRO A 454 -20.76 46.18 -1.80
CA PRO A 454 -21.87 47.11 -1.66
C PRO A 454 -23.11 46.43 -1.09
N SER A 455 -23.89 47.13 -0.26
CA SER A 455 -25.13 46.61 0.35
C SER A 455 -26.24 46.28 -0.67
N THR A 456 -26.08 46.69 -1.92
CA THR A 456 -26.97 46.38 -3.04
C THR A 456 -26.51 45.18 -3.87
N ALA A 457 -25.34 44.60 -3.58
CA ALA A 457 -24.79 43.52 -4.37
C ALA A 457 -25.56 42.21 -4.17
N SER A 458 -25.56 41.37 -5.21
CA SER A 458 -26.15 40.04 -5.18
C SER A 458 -25.18 39.00 -5.67
N VAL A 459 -25.33 37.79 -5.15
CA VAL A 459 -24.58 36.61 -5.57
C VAL A 459 -25.49 35.62 -6.29
N THR A 460 -24.92 34.95 -7.28
CA THR A 460 -25.59 33.91 -8.08
C THR A 460 -24.87 32.59 -7.90
N LEU A 461 -25.59 31.58 -7.43
CA LEU A 461 -25.11 30.21 -7.36
C LEU A 461 -25.62 29.44 -8.59
N SER A 462 -24.73 28.86 -9.38
CA SER A 462 -25.06 28.06 -10.56
C SER A 462 -24.28 26.75 -10.59
N GLY A 463 -24.83 25.71 -11.22
CA GLY A 463 -24.18 24.39 -11.27
C GLY A 463 -25.16 23.24 -11.07
N ALA A 464 -24.65 22.01 -10.99
CA ALA A 464 -25.41 20.78 -10.71
C ALA A 464 -26.66 20.54 -11.59
N GLY A 465 -26.74 21.11 -12.79
CA GLY A 465 -27.89 20.98 -13.69
C GLY A 465 -29.17 21.66 -13.20
N VAL A 466 -29.10 22.48 -12.14
CA VAL A 466 -30.24 23.24 -11.60
C VAL A 466 -30.23 24.69 -12.08
N THR A 467 -31.42 25.31 -12.11
CA THR A 467 -31.55 26.72 -12.46
C THR A 467 -30.73 27.59 -11.48
N PRO A 468 -29.95 28.58 -11.98
CA PRO A 468 -29.18 29.46 -11.11
C PRO A 468 -30.04 30.13 -10.04
N LYS A 469 -29.60 30.09 -8.78
CA LYS A 469 -30.26 30.74 -7.64
C LYS A 469 -29.58 32.08 -7.35
N LEU A 470 -30.37 33.13 -7.13
CA LEU A 470 -29.90 34.47 -6.79
C LEU A 470 -30.17 34.77 -5.30
N ALA A 471 -29.20 35.37 -4.61
CA ALA A 471 -29.38 35.90 -3.25
C ALA A 471 -28.80 37.32 -3.15
N ARG A 472 -29.57 38.26 -2.58
CA ARG A 472 -29.05 39.59 -2.21
C ARG A 472 -28.21 39.48 -0.94
N LEU A 473 -27.10 40.20 -0.88
CA LEU A 473 -26.30 40.28 0.33
C LEU A 473 -27.06 41.02 1.43
N ALA A 474 -26.92 40.57 2.67
CA ALA A 474 -27.36 41.34 3.84
C ALA A 474 -26.44 42.54 4.10
N ALA A 475 -26.85 43.46 4.97
CA ALA A 475 -26.09 44.69 5.28
C ALA A 475 -24.67 44.42 5.84
N ASP A 476 -24.44 43.24 6.40
CA ASP A 476 -23.13 42.80 6.89
C ASP A 476 -22.30 42.04 5.83
N GLY A 477 -22.82 41.89 4.61
CA GLY A 477 -22.22 41.16 3.50
C GLY A 477 -22.51 39.66 3.49
N SER A 478 -23.38 39.16 4.38
CA SER A 478 -23.70 37.73 4.46
C SER A 478 -24.72 37.26 3.41
N PHE A 479 -24.65 35.99 3.03
CA PHE A 479 -25.61 35.34 2.12
C PHE A 479 -25.83 33.87 2.49
N ARG A 480 -26.96 33.31 2.02
CA ARG A 480 -27.29 31.88 2.17
C ARG A 480 -28.10 31.36 1.00
N PHE A 481 -27.74 30.17 0.53
CA PHE A 481 -28.50 29.31 -0.36
C PHE A 481 -28.83 28.02 0.38
N GLY A 482 -30.10 27.63 0.40
CA GLY A 482 -30.57 26.36 0.97
C GLY A 482 -31.17 25.44 -0.08
N ASP A 483 -31.53 24.25 0.37
CA ASP A 483 -32.20 23.21 -0.41
C ASP A 483 -31.47 22.91 -1.72
N LEU A 484 -30.17 22.66 -1.60
CA LEU A 484 -29.29 22.41 -2.73
C LEU A 484 -29.08 20.90 -2.89
N PRO A 485 -29.23 20.36 -4.12
CA PRO A 485 -28.81 19.01 -4.41
C PRO A 485 -27.32 18.83 -4.26
N ALA A 486 -26.90 17.57 -4.07
CA ALA A 486 -25.53 17.17 -4.29
C ALA A 486 -25.07 17.58 -5.70
N GLY A 487 -23.83 18.05 -5.82
CA GLY A 487 -23.27 18.47 -7.09
C GLY A 487 -22.21 19.55 -6.96
N VAL A 488 -21.68 19.99 -8.10
CA VAL A 488 -20.64 21.02 -8.18
C VAL A 488 -21.26 22.34 -8.61
N TYR A 489 -20.96 23.39 -7.85
CA TYR A 489 -21.48 24.74 -8.02
C TYR A 489 -20.37 25.77 -8.19
N GLN A 490 -20.74 26.91 -8.74
CA GLN A 490 -19.93 28.13 -8.79
C GLN A 490 -20.77 29.29 -8.26
N LEU A 491 -20.11 30.17 -7.52
CA LEU A 491 -20.66 31.39 -6.95
C LEU A 491 -20.10 32.59 -7.72
N GLY A 492 -20.99 33.32 -8.37
CA GLY A 492 -20.70 34.61 -8.99
C GLY A 492 -21.17 35.76 -8.12
N LEU A 493 -20.41 36.86 -8.11
CA LEU A 493 -20.82 38.15 -7.57
C LEU A 493 -21.15 39.09 -8.72
N ASP A 494 -22.32 39.72 -8.65
CA ASP A 494 -22.77 40.66 -9.68
C ASP A 494 -21.77 41.81 -9.87
N GLY A 495 -21.47 42.14 -11.14
CA GLY A 495 -20.46 43.13 -11.52
C GLY A 495 -18.99 42.73 -11.33
N VAL A 496 -18.68 41.58 -10.71
CA VAL A 496 -17.29 41.11 -10.46
C VAL A 496 -16.98 39.81 -11.20
N GLY A 497 -17.92 38.88 -11.29
CA GLY A 497 -17.73 37.57 -11.91
C GLY A 497 -17.64 36.42 -10.90
N ILE A 498 -17.05 35.29 -11.27
CA ILE A 498 -16.95 34.10 -10.42
C ILE A 498 -15.98 34.38 -9.27
N VAL A 499 -16.48 34.33 -8.03
CA VAL A 499 -15.70 34.56 -6.80
C VAL A 499 -15.35 33.26 -6.07
N ALA A 500 -16.09 32.18 -6.35
CA ALA A 500 -15.73 30.83 -5.94
C ALA A 500 -16.23 29.83 -6.99
N ALA A 501 -15.39 28.87 -7.38
CA ALA A 501 -15.73 27.79 -8.30
C ALA A 501 -15.50 26.43 -7.62
N ASP A 502 -15.99 25.37 -8.25
CA ASP A 502 -15.83 23.99 -7.79
C ASP A 502 -16.33 23.75 -6.35
N ILE A 503 -17.42 24.42 -5.98
CA ILE A 503 -18.09 24.24 -4.69
C ILE A 503 -18.83 22.90 -4.74
N THR A 504 -18.24 21.85 -4.18
CA THR A 504 -18.87 20.53 -4.10
C THR A 504 -19.82 20.45 -2.91
N LEU A 505 -21.05 20.04 -3.16
CA LEU A 505 -22.07 19.74 -2.16
C LEU A 505 -22.42 18.26 -2.22
N ASP A 506 -22.72 17.69 -1.06
CA ASP A 506 -23.09 16.28 -0.84
C ASP A 506 -24.61 16.07 -0.77
N GLY A 507 -25.39 17.14 -0.86
CA GLY A 507 -26.86 17.14 -0.78
C GLY A 507 -27.41 17.18 0.64
N ILE A 508 -26.57 17.29 1.68
CA ILE A 508 -26.97 17.34 3.09
C ILE A 508 -26.21 18.42 3.88
N GLY A 509 -24.88 18.46 3.75
CA GLY A 509 -23.98 19.32 4.50
C GLY A 509 -24.06 20.80 4.14
N SER A 510 -23.40 21.63 4.96
CA SER A 510 -23.29 23.07 4.74
C SER A 510 -21.86 23.51 4.46
N THR A 511 -21.65 24.28 3.40
CA THR A 511 -20.36 24.88 3.06
C THR A 511 -20.34 26.37 3.41
N VAL A 512 -19.22 26.85 3.96
CA VAL A 512 -19.01 28.27 4.28
C VAL A 512 -18.00 28.88 3.31
N ILE A 513 -18.34 30.02 2.72
CA ILE A 513 -17.47 30.77 1.79
C ILE A 513 -17.22 32.16 2.36
N GLU A 514 -15.96 32.51 2.56
CA GLU A 514 -15.56 33.88 2.88
C GLU A 514 -14.72 34.44 1.74
N PHE A 515 -15.13 35.61 1.25
CA PHE A 515 -14.43 36.29 0.17
C PHE A 515 -14.21 37.76 0.54
N PRO A 516 -12.97 38.19 0.81
CA PRO A 516 -12.66 39.61 1.01
C PRO A 516 -12.50 40.32 -0.35
N MET A 517 -13.24 41.40 -0.56
CA MET A 517 -12.96 42.33 -1.66
C MET A 517 -11.71 43.14 -1.31
N LEU A 518 -10.61 42.88 -2.00
CA LEU A 518 -9.46 43.79 -2.01
C LEU A 518 -9.88 45.01 -2.83
N GLY A 519 -9.90 46.18 -2.19
CA GLY A 519 -10.51 47.40 -2.73
C GLY A 519 -10.01 47.75 -4.14
N GLN A 520 -10.95 48.10 -5.01
CA GLN A 520 -10.69 49.18 -5.96
C GLN A 520 -10.52 50.45 -5.13
N ILE A 521 -9.34 51.07 -5.24
CA ILE A 521 -9.08 52.44 -4.77
C ILE A 521 -9.81 53.41 -5.70
#